data_AF-A0A128A4X1-F1
#
_entry.id   AF-A0A128A4X1-F1
#
_cell.length_a   1.000
_cell.length_b   1.000
_cell.length_c   1.000
_cell.angle_alpha   90.00
_cell.angle_beta   90.00
_cell.angle_gamma   90.00
#
_symmetry.space_group_name_H-M   'P 1'
#
loop_
_entity.id
_entity.type
_entity.pdbx_description
1 polymer ?
#
loop_
_entity_poly.entity_id
_entity_poly.type
_entity_poly.pdbx_seq_one_letter_code
_entity_poly.pdbx_strand_id
1 'polypeptide(L)'
;MFDFTLNIIGNDWIMIVLVALVLLLGTKRLPDATKKLARVMAQYDKTKNMVQEEIQKAKGEFNINISGPVMSERQKLETLAKSLGVNVEGKTDDDLRNLVDSKLGGSAKPDQDPKK
;
A
#
# COMPACT_ATOMS: atom_id res chain seq x y z
N MET A 1 -21.92 39.63 -26.49
CA MET A 1 -20.57 40.05 -26.91
C MET A 1 -19.57 39.71 -25.81
N PHE A 2 -19.19 38.43 -25.72
CA PHE A 2 -17.90 37.95 -25.22
C PHE A 2 -17.81 36.51 -25.71
N ASP A 3 -17.83 36.35 -27.04
CA ASP A 3 -17.55 35.08 -27.70
C ASP A 3 -16.03 34.87 -27.67
N PHE A 4 -15.50 34.61 -26.47
CA PHE A 4 -14.19 34.01 -26.29
C PHE A 4 -14.33 32.49 -26.42
N THR A 5 -14.83 32.04 -27.56
CA THR A 5 -14.59 30.69 -28.06
C THR A 5 -13.14 30.62 -28.53
N LEU A 6 -12.23 30.88 -27.59
CA LEU A 6 -10.82 30.65 -27.74
C LEU A 6 -10.65 29.14 -27.90
N ASN A 7 -10.11 28.74 -29.05
CA ASN A 7 -9.74 27.37 -29.39
C ASN A 7 -8.51 26.92 -28.55
N ILE A 8 -8.52 27.24 -27.26
CA ILE A 8 -7.57 26.90 -26.20
C ILE A 8 -8.07 25.57 -25.64
N ILE A 9 -7.76 24.48 -26.33
CA ILE A 9 -7.87 23.14 -25.79
C ILE A 9 -6.46 22.54 -25.89
N GLY A 10 -5.68 22.70 -24.82
CA GLY A 10 -4.28 22.25 -24.77
C GLY A 10 -3.42 22.98 -23.73
N ASN A 11 -2.11 23.03 -24.01
CA ASN A 11 -1.03 23.51 -23.13
C ASN A 11 -1.16 24.97 -22.67
N ASP A 12 -1.98 25.77 -23.33
CA ASP A 12 -2.17 27.19 -22.98
C ASP A 12 -2.90 27.38 -21.64
N TRP A 13 -3.79 26.45 -21.26
CA TRP A 13 -4.41 26.45 -19.91
C TRP A 13 -3.37 26.23 -18.80
N ILE A 14 -2.34 25.42 -19.07
CA ILE A 14 -1.27 25.15 -18.10
C ILE A 14 -0.51 26.43 -17.81
N MET A 15 -0.25 27.26 -18.83
CA MET A 15 0.40 28.55 -18.65
C MET A 15 -0.47 29.53 -17.85
N ILE A 16 -1.78 29.59 -18.10
CA ILE A 16 -2.69 30.46 -17.34
C ILE A 16 -2.72 30.06 -15.86
N VAL A 17 -2.83 28.76 -15.57
CA VAL A 17 -2.81 28.25 -14.19
C VAL A 17 -1.46 28.52 -13.52
N LEU A 18 -0.34 28.32 -14.22
CA LEU A 18 1.00 28.61 -13.71
C LEU A 18 1.15 30.09 -13.34
N VAL A 19 0.73 31.00 -14.22
CA VAL A 19 0.81 32.45 -13.98
C VAL A 19 -0.10 32.85 -12.81
N ALA A 20 -1.32 32.33 -12.75
CA ALA A 20 -2.22 32.55 -11.62
C ALA A 20 -1.60 32.06 -10.29
N LEU A 21 -0.99 30.88 -10.30
CA LEU A 21 -0.30 30.30 -9.14
C LEU A 21 0.89 31.18 -8.70
N VAL A 22 1.72 31.64 -9.65
CA VAL A 22 2.87 32.51 -9.38
C VAL A 22 2.43 33.86 -8.81
N LEU A 23 1.33 34.43 -9.30
CA LEU A 23 0.79 35.70 -8.79
C LEU A 23 0.18 35.55 -7.38
N LEU A 24 -0.53 34.45 -7.12
CA LEU A 24 -1.16 34.18 -5.82
C LEU A 24 -0.14 33.80 -4.73
N LEU A 25 0.82 32.92 -5.04
CA LEU A 25 1.85 32.47 -4.08
C LEU A 25 3.07 33.38 -4.03
N GLY A 26 3.31 34.17 -5.08
CA GLY A 26 4.50 35.00 -5.24
C GLY A 26 5.73 34.21 -5.70
N THR A 27 6.61 34.88 -6.44
CA THR A 27 7.84 34.29 -7.04
C THR A 27 8.88 33.86 -6.01
N LYS A 28 8.82 34.38 -4.78
CA LYS A 28 9.77 34.03 -3.69
C LYS A 28 9.45 32.69 -3.03
N ARG A 29 8.17 32.32 -2.94
CA ARG A 29 7.73 31.10 -2.23
C ARG A 29 7.84 29.84 -3.09
N LEU A 30 7.69 29.96 -4.41
CA LEU A 30 7.84 28.86 -5.36
C LEU A 30 9.22 28.17 -5.27
N PRO A 31 10.37 28.86 -5.42
CA PRO A 31 11.67 28.20 -5.38
C PRO A 31 11.97 27.58 -4.02
N ASP A 32 11.53 28.20 -2.93
CA ASP A 32 11.74 27.66 -1.57
C ASP A 32 10.91 26.40 -1.32
N ALA A 33 9.66 26.37 -1.78
CA ALA A 33 8.79 25.19 -1.69
C ALA A 33 9.35 24.05 -2.56
N THR A 34 9.73 24.32 -3.81
CA THR A 34 10.34 23.32 -4.69
C THR A 34 11.64 22.76 -4.10
N LYS A 35 12.50 23.60 -3.51
CA LYS A 35 13.74 23.13 -2.84
C LYS A 35 13.47 22.20 -1.66
N LYS A 36 12.38 22.40 -0.92
CA LYS A 36 11.97 21.52 0.18
C LYS A 36 11.43 20.20 -0.35
N LEU A 37 10.51 20.24 -1.32
CA LEU A 37 9.93 19.06 -1.95
C LEU A 37 10.99 18.22 -2.67
N ALA A 38 11.92 18.86 -3.39
CA ALA A 38 13.03 18.19 -4.06
C ALA A 38 13.96 17.49 -3.06
N ARG A 39 14.25 18.11 -1.90
CA ARG A 39 15.04 17.48 -0.83
C ARG A 39 14.33 16.29 -0.19
N VAL A 40 13.01 16.35 -0.04
CA VAL A 40 12.20 15.24 0.49
C VAL A 40 12.17 14.09 -0.52
N MET A 41 11.90 14.37 -1.79
CA MET A 41 11.92 13.34 -2.84
C MET A 41 13.30 12.70 -3.00
N ALA A 42 14.38 13.49 -2.97
CA ALA A 42 15.73 12.96 -3.04
C ALA A 42 16.11 12.06 -1.85
N GLN A 43 15.54 12.30 -0.67
CA GLN A 43 15.69 11.40 0.49
C GLN A 43 14.77 10.18 0.38
N TYR A 44 13.54 10.36 -0.11
CA TYR A 44 12.57 9.29 -0.30
C TYR A 44 13.10 8.21 -1.25
N ASP A 45 13.66 8.58 -2.40
CA ASP A 45 14.22 7.61 -3.36
C ASP A 45 15.40 6.82 -2.75
N LYS A 46 16.25 7.49 -1.97
CA LYS A 46 17.35 6.83 -1.25
C LYS A 46 16.82 5.83 -0.23
N THR A 47 15.84 6.23 0.57
CA THR A 47 15.22 5.36 1.58
C THR A 47 14.46 4.21 0.93
N LYS A 48 13.73 4.45 -0.16
CA LYS A 48 13.01 3.40 -0.90
C LYS A 48 13.98 2.33 -1.42
N ASN A 49 15.12 2.72 -1.98
CA ASN A 49 16.09 1.77 -2.49
C ASN A 49 16.71 0.93 -1.36
N MET A 50 17.08 1.56 -0.25
CA MET A 50 17.60 0.85 0.93
C MET A 50 16.56 -0.11 1.54
N VAL A 51 15.32 0.37 1.72
CA VAL A 51 14.21 -0.44 2.26
C VAL A 51 13.84 -1.57 1.30
N GLN A 52 13.82 -1.33 -0.01
CA GLN A 52 13.55 -2.40 -0.98
C GLN A 52 14.67 -3.44 -1.00
N GLU A 53 15.93 -3.03 -0.89
CA GLU A 53 17.07 -3.94 -0.83
C GLU A 53 17.04 -4.77 0.47
N GLU A 54 16.76 -4.15 1.62
CA GLU A 54 16.57 -4.86 2.89
C GLU A 54 15.37 -5.80 2.87
N ILE A 55 14.22 -5.38 2.31
CA ILE A 55 13.04 -6.25 2.16
C ILE A 55 13.34 -7.40 1.20
N GLN A 56 14.07 -7.16 0.10
CA GLN A 56 14.46 -8.22 -0.83
C GLN A 56 15.47 -9.18 -0.20
N LYS A 57 16.46 -8.69 0.55
CA LYS A 57 17.39 -9.54 1.32
C LYS A 57 16.65 -10.35 2.37
N ALA A 58 15.76 -9.73 3.14
CA ALA A 58 14.92 -10.44 4.12
C ALA A 58 13.98 -11.47 3.45
N LYS A 59 13.39 -11.15 2.29
CA LYS A 59 12.58 -12.10 1.50
C LYS A 59 13.43 -13.25 0.95
N GLY A 60 14.65 -12.97 0.51
CA GLY A 60 15.58 -13.97 -0.04
C GLY A 60 16.18 -14.88 1.02
N GLU A 61 16.61 -14.33 2.16
CA GLU A 61 17.22 -15.08 3.26
C GLU A 61 16.19 -15.84 4.11
N PHE A 62 14.98 -15.31 4.28
CA PHE A 62 13.95 -15.94 5.13
C PHE A 62 12.74 -16.52 4.38
N ASN A 63 12.71 -16.49 3.03
CA ASN A 63 11.55 -16.95 2.23
C ASN A 63 10.20 -16.41 2.72
N ILE A 64 10.18 -15.22 3.33
CA ILE A 64 8.94 -14.66 3.88
C ILE A 64 8.11 -14.11 2.73
N ASN A 65 7.09 -14.87 2.33
CA ASN A 65 6.05 -14.37 1.44
C ASN A 65 5.18 -13.38 2.23
N ILE A 66 5.69 -12.14 2.38
CA ILE A 66 4.99 -11.02 3.01
C ILE A 66 3.79 -10.66 2.12
N SER A 67 2.70 -11.41 2.26
CA SER A 67 1.38 -11.11 1.71
C SER A 67 0.67 -10.10 2.61
N GLY A 68 1.30 -8.93 2.82
CA GLY A 68 0.74 -7.83 3.61
C GLY A 68 0.26 -8.17 5.03
N PRO A 69 -0.39 -7.23 5.73
CA PRO A 69 -1.17 -7.53 6.92
C PRO A 69 -2.32 -8.47 6.52
N VAL A 70 -2.46 -9.62 7.19
CA VAL A 70 -3.65 -10.47 7.04
C VAL A 70 -4.86 -9.70 7.55
N MET A 71 -5.76 -9.29 6.65
CA MET A 71 -6.84 -8.35 6.97
C MET A 71 -8.09 -9.03 7.55
N SER A 72 -8.25 -10.34 7.36
CA SER A 72 -9.44 -11.07 7.80
C SER A 72 -9.10 -12.36 8.55
N GLU A 73 -10.03 -12.81 9.41
CA GLU A 73 -9.95 -14.10 10.09
C GLU A 73 -9.82 -15.26 9.12
N ARG A 74 -10.55 -15.20 7.99
CA ARG A 74 -10.43 -16.14 6.89
C ARG A 74 -9.00 -16.20 6.37
N GLN A 75 -8.37 -15.06 6.10
CA GLN A 75 -6.99 -15.01 5.60
C GLN A 75 -5.97 -15.60 6.60
N LYS A 76 -6.21 -15.43 7.92
CA LYS A 76 -5.41 -16.09 8.97
C LYS A 76 -5.54 -17.62 8.86
N LEU A 77 -6.78 -18.12 8.76
CA LEU A 77 -7.05 -19.56 8.59
C LEU A 77 -6.42 -20.11 7.31
N GLU A 78 -6.52 -19.40 6.19
CA GLU A 78 -5.93 -19.82 4.93
C GLU A 78 -4.39 -19.85 4.98
N THR A 79 -3.79 -18.91 5.70
CA THR A 79 -2.32 -18.87 5.90
C THR A 79 -1.85 -20.04 6.77
N LEU A 80 -2.58 -20.35 7.84
CA LEU A 80 -2.32 -21.51 8.70
C LEU A 80 -2.52 -22.82 7.93
N ALA A 81 -3.63 -22.94 7.21
CA ALA A 81 -3.94 -24.11 6.37
C ALA A 81 -2.84 -24.36 5.34
N LYS A 82 -2.40 -23.33 4.60
CA LYS A 82 -1.29 -23.45 3.64
C LYS A 82 0.03 -23.85 4.32
N SER A 83 0.30 -23.32 5.51
CA SER A 83 1.50 -23.67 6.29
C SER A 83 1.49 -25.12 6.78
N LEU A 84 0.29 -25.70 6.98
CA LEU A 84 0.08 -27.09 7.40
C LEU A 84 -0.11 -28.06 6.21
N GLY A 85 0.02 -27.58 4.96
CA GLY A 85 -0.20 -28.39 3.76
C GLY A 85 -1.66 -28.77 3.51
N VAL A 86 -2.61 -28.01 4.07
CA VAL A 86 -4.05 -28.19 3.86
C VAL A 86 -4.50 -27.40 2.64
N ASN A 87 -5.23 -28.06 1.72
CA ASN A 87 -5.83 -27.38 0.56
C ASN A 87 -6.99 -26.49 1.00
N VAL A 88 -6.97 -25.23 0.56
CA VAL A 88 -7.93 -24.18 0.90
C VAL A 88 -9.08 -24.08 -0.12
N GLU A 89 -8.85 -24.49 -1.37
CA GLU A 89 -9.80 -24.27 -2.46
C GLU A 89 -11.13 -24.98 -2.25
N GLY A 90 -12.24 -24.24 -2.41
CA GLY A 90 -13.61 -24.77 -2.33
C GLY A 90 -14.08 -25.14 -0.93
N LYS A 91 -13.34 -24.81 0.13
CA LYS A 91 -13.73 -25.08 1.52
C LYS A 91 -14.37 -23.86 2.18
N THR A 92 -15.34 -24.14 3.06
CA THR A 92 -15.91 -23.12 3.95
C THR A 92 -14.94 -22.81 5.10
N ASP A 93 -15.15 -21.68 5.75
CA ASP A 93 -14.30 -21.23 6.87
C ASP A 93 -14.34 -22.26 8.02
N ASP A 94 -15.50 -22.85 8.29
CA ASP A 94 -15.68 -23.90 9.31
C ASP A 94 -14.94 -25.20 8.93
N ASP A 95 -15.00 -25.61 7.67
CA ASP A 95 -14.25 -26.77 7.17
C ASP A 95 -12.73 -26.54 7.29
N LEU A 96 -12.26 -25.35 6.92
CA LEU A 96 -10.84 -25.00 7.05
C LEU A 96 -10.39 -25.08 8.51
N ARG A 97 -11.19 -24.52 9.41
CA ARG A 97 -10.90 -24.48 10.84
C ARG A 97 -10.74 -25.87 11.42
N ASN A 98 -11.69 -26.75 11.15
CA ASN A 98 -11.65 -28.14 11.61
C ASN A 98 -10.42 -28.90 11.07
N LEU A 99 -10.05 -28.67 9.81
CA LEU A 99 -8.87 -29.28 9.20
C LEU A 99 -7.56 -28.76 9.82
N VAL A 100 -7.45 -27.44 10.04
CA VAL A 100 -6.30 -26.83 10.72
C VAL A 100 -6.19 -27.36 12.15
N ASP A 101 -7.27 -27.37 12.91
CA ASP A 101 -7.32 -27.85 14.30
C ASP A 101 -6.96 -29.34 14.41
N SER A 102 -7.42 -30.16 13.46
CA SER A 102 -7.08 -31.58 13.38
C SER A 102 -5.58 -31.80 13.11
N LYS A 103 -4.98 -30.99 12.22
CA LYS A 103 -3.55 -31.08 11.88
C LYS A 103 -2.64 -30.52 12.97
N LEU A 104 -3.09 -29.54 13.74
CA LEU A 104 -2.33 -28.94 14.84
C LEU A 104 -2.27 -29.81 16.11
N GLY A 105 -3.02 -30.91 16.15
CA GLY A 105 -3.13 -31.75 17.34
C GLY A 105 -4.14 -31.19 18.35
N GLY A 106 -5.37 -30.94 17.90
CA GLY A 106 -6.58 -30.91 18.73
C GLY A 106 -6.44 -30.27 20.11
N SER A 107 -5.95 -29.03 20.20
CA SER A 107 -5.98 -28.25 21.46
C SER A 107 -5.56 -26.79 21.27
N ALA A 108 -6.29 -26.04 20.45
CA ALA A 108 -6.31 -24.59 20.55
C ALA A 108 -7.77 -24.16 20.75
N LYS A 109 -8.14 -23.85 21.99
CA LYS A 109 -9.45 -23.26 22.27
C LYS A 109 -9.57 -21.94 21.47
N PRO A 110 -10.74 -21.63 20.89
CA PRO A 110 -10.97 -20.36 20.23
C PRO A 110 -10.65 -19.21 21.18
N ASP A 111 -9.70 -18.36 20.81
CA ASP A 111 -9.61 -17.03 21.38
C ASP A 111 -10.88 -16.30 20.92
N GLN A 112 -11.88 -16.25 21.81
CA GLN A 112 -13.06 -15.45 21.59
C GLN A 112 -12.63 -14.00 21.77
N ASP A 113 -12.53 -13.27 20.66
CA ASP A 113 -12.36 -11.82 20.69
C ASP A 113 -13.57 -11.21 21.43
N PRO A 114 -13.39 -10.57 22.60
CA PRO A 114 -14.49 -9.94 23.29
C PRO A 114 -14.88 -8.71 22.48
N LYS A 115 -16.00 -8.81 21.76
CA LYS A 115 -16.71 -7.65 21.19
C LYS A 115 -16.72 -6.50 22.20
N LYS A 116 -16.13 -5.37 21.84
CA LYS A 116 -16.43 -4.08 22.44
C LYS A 116 -16.40 -2.98 21.41
#